data_AF-A0A2M8M1E6-F1
#
_entry.id   AF-A0A2M8M1E6-F1
#
_cell.length_a   1.000
_cell.length_b   1.000
_cell.length_c   1.000
_cell.angle_alpha   90.00
_cell.angle_beta   90.00
_cell.angle_gamma   90.00
#
_symmetry.space_group_name_H-M   'P 1'
#
loop_
_entity.id
_entity.type
_entity.pdbx_description
1 polymer ?
#
loop_
_entity_poly.entity_id
_entity_poly.type
_entity_poly.pdbx_seq_one_letter_code
_entity_poly.pdbx_strand_id
1 'polypeptide(L)'
;MAETVPASVPPPTPASVPPPTPPVGPFPAPRLRRLALRPAHRAGRSGTRESPSGPGNPGGGPGGPGGERCDLCSQPLPSEHRHLLDIRADAVSCACRACALLFDRREAGGAHYRLLPLRRVRLTGEVLDDALWAGLGVPVGLAFFTRAGESGEVRAGYPSPMGLLRATVDPHHWHEVESGLAACAPDSAAPADDVEALLVDRTEGVREHWIVPLDDCYRLTAVVRAHWRGLNGGPEVWRHIGDFFRSLPAGRAAGPSPPPHPTASRSATRKEAS
;
A
#
# COMPACT_ATOMS: atom_id res chain seq x y z
N MET A 1 4.87 -50.00 -57.92
CA MET A 1 5.01 -49.62 -56.50
C MET A 1 4.95 -48.11 -56.45
N ALA A 2 3.79 -47.56 -56.09
CA ALA A 2 3.54 -46.12 -56.07
C ALA A 2 3.65 -45.63 -54.63
N GLU A 3 4.54 -44.68 -54.41
CA GLU A 3 4.82 -44.06 -53.12
C GLU A 3 3.84 -42.89 -52.90
N THR A 4 2.97 -43.01 -51.90
CA THR A 4 1.97 -41.99 -51.54
C THR A 4 2.60 -40.97 -50.59
N VAL A 5 2.70 -39.72 -51.04
CA VAL A 5 3.12 -38.57 -50.21
C VAL A 5 1.94 -38.11 -49.33
N PRO A 6 2.08 -37.94 -48.01
CA PRO A 6 0.98 -37.48 -47.17
C PRO A 6 0.77 -35.96 -47.30
N ALA A 7 -0.51 -35.57 -47.36
CA ALA A 7 -0.95 -34.18 -47.41
C ALA A 7 -0.64 -33.41 -46.12
N SER A 8 -0.09 -32.21 -46.26
CA SER A 8 0.25 -31.29 -45.17
C SER A 8 -1.02 -30.67 -44.57
N VAL A 9 -1.14 -30.71 -43.24
CA VAL A 9 -2.26 -30.12 -42.48
C VAL A 9 -2.00 -28.62 -42.27
N PRO A 10 -2.93 -27.71 -42.63
CA PRO A 10 -2.75 -26.28 -42.39
C PRO A 10 -2.89 -25.93 -40.89
N PRO A 11 -2.17 -24.91 -40.39
CA PRO A 11 -2.26 -24.48 -39.00
C PRO A 11 -3.61 -23.80 -38.68
N PRO A 12 -4.09 -23.88 -37.43
CA PRO A 12 -5.33 -23.23 -37.03
C PRO A 12 -5.20 -21.70 -37.04
N THR A 13 -6.23 -21.03 -37.56
CA THR A 13 -6.37 -19.58 -37.56
C THR A 13 -6.47 -19.02 -36.13
N PRO A 14 -5.82 -17.87 -35.81
CA PRO A 14 -5.94 -17.26 -34.50
C PRO A 14 -7.36 -16.77 -34.26
N ALA A 15 -7.96 -17.20 -33.15
CA ALA A 15 -9.25 -16.71 -32.69
C ALA A 15 -9.16 -15.21 -32.38
N SER A 16 -10.07 -14.41 -32.95
CA SER A 16 -10.22 -13.00 -32.63
C SER A 16 -10.44 -12.79 -31.14
N VAL A 17 -9.52 -12.08 -30.49
CA VAL A 17 -9.66 -11.60 -29.12
C VAL A 17 -10.73 -10.50 -29.10
N PRO A 18 -11.81 -10.61 -28.29
CA PRO A 18 -12.80 -9.55 -28.19
C PRO A 18 -12.19 -8.31 -27.51
N PRO A 19 -12.64 -7.09 -27.86
CA PRO A 19 -12.11 -5.87 -27.27
C PRO A 19 -12.37 -5.82 -25.75
N PRO A 20 -11.45 -5.22 -24.96
CA PRO A 20 -11.62 -5.11 -23.52
C PRO A 20 -12.86 -4.29 -23.18
N THR A 21 -13.68 -4.79 -22.26
CA THR A 21 -14.79 -4.04 -21.66
C THR A 21 -14.25 -2.84 -20.88
N PRO A 22 -14.90 -1.66 -20.95
CA PRO A 22 -14.45 -0.48 -20.21
C PRO A 22 -14.49 -0.73 -18.70
N PRO A 23 -13.56 -0.13 -17.92
CA PRO A 23 -13.52 -0.32 -16.48
C PRO A 23 -14.82 0.18 -15.84
N VAL A 24 -15.41 -0.66 -14.99
CA VAL A 24 -16.46 -0.27 -14.06
C VAL A 24 -15.91 0.84 -13.16
N GLY A 25 -16.72 1.87 -12.90
CA GLY A 25 -16.34 3.15 -12.28
C GLY A 25 -15.61 3.07 -10.92
N PRO A 26 -15.28 4.23 -10.32
CA PRO A 26 -14.32 4.33 -9.22
C PRO A 26 -14.69 3.39 -8.07
N PHE A 27 -13.77 2.48 -7.75
CA PHE A 27 -13.88 1.61 -6.58
C PHE A 27 -13.98 2.48 -5.32
N PRO A 28 -15.00 2.31 -4.47
CA PRO A 28 -15.05 3.03 -3.20
C PRO A 28 -13.83 2.63 -2.36
N ALA A 29 -13.17 3.61 -1.75
CA ALA A 29 -12.06 3.34 -0.83
C ALA A 29 -12.53 2.34 0.24
N PRO A 30 -11.81 1.23 0.46
CA PRO A 30 -12.16 0.32 1.54
C PRO A 30 -11.96 1.03 2.88
N ARG A 31 -12.86 0.77 3.84
CA ARG A 31 -12.75 1.24 5.23
C ARG A 31 -11.45 0.73 5.87
N LEU A 32 -10.35 1.48 5.74
CA LEU A 32 -9.02 1.10 6.25
C LEU A 32 -8.98 0.97 7.78
N ARG A 33 -9.96 1.56 8.47
CA ARG A 33 -10.21 1.39 9.92
C ARG A 33 -10.22 -0.06 10.42
N ARG A 34 -10.45 -1.06 9.55
CA ARG A 34 -10.47 -2.48 9.94
C ARG A 34 -9.28 -3.31 9.45
N LEU A 35 -8.30 -2.72 8.76
CA LEU A 35 -7.06 -3.39 8.39
C LEU A 35 -5.93 -3.17 9.40
N ALA A 36 -6.12 -2.25 10.34
CA ALA A 36 -5.32 -2.16 11.55
C ALA A 36 -5.52 -3.46 12.38
N LEU A 37 -4.50 -4.30 12.30
CA LEU A 37 -4.14 -5.42 13.17
C LEU A 37 -4.91 -5.42 14.49
N ARG A 38 -5.77 -6.42 14.70
CA ARG A 38 -6.21 -6.80 16.05
C ARG A 38 -5.15 -7.73 16.64
N PRO A 39 -4.36 -7.31 17.63
CA PRO A 39 -3.65 -8.26 18.47
C PRO A 39 -4.65 -9.13 19.24
N ALA A 40 -4.35 -10.43 19.34
CA ALA A 40 -5.13 -11.38 20.14
C ALA A 40 -5.09 -11.01 21.64
N HIS A 41 -6.26 -11.09 22.27
CA HIS A 41 -6.62 -10.82 23.67
C HIS A 41 -5.56 -10.88 24.80
N ARG A 42 -5.66 -9.91 25.72
CA ARG A 42 -6.03 -10.10 27.16
C ARG A 42 -6.56 -8.77 27.71
N ALA A 43 -7.84 -8.68 28.07
CA ALA A 43 -8.46 -9.02 29.36
C ALA A 43 -8.25 -7.94 30.45
N GLY A 44 -9.36 -7.25 30.79
CA GLY A 44 -9.61 -6.73 32.13
C GLY A 44 -9.30 -5.26 32.39
N ARG A 45 -10.33 -4.39 32.33
CA ARG A 45 -10.88 -3.74 33.53
C ARG A 45 -12.08 -2.85 33.18
N SER A 46 -13.21 -3.22 33.75
CA SER A 46 -14.41 -2.40 33.92
C SER A 46 -14.07 -1.17 34.77
N GLY A 47 -14.35 0.01 34.25
CA GLY A 47 -14.29 1.27 34.98
C GLY A 47 -15.41 2.19 34.49
N THR A 48 -16.58 2.04 35.08
CA THR A 48 -17.72 2.96 34.94
C THR A 48 -17.33 4.34 35.48
N ARG A 49 -17.38 5.37 34.63
CA ARG A 49 -17.58 6.76 35.08
C ARG A 49 -18.51 7.48 34.10
N GLU A 50 -19.68 7.80 34.63
CA GLU A 50 -20.67 8.74 34.12
C GLU A 50 -20.04 10.11 33.88
N SER A 51 -20.46 10.80 32.83
CA SER A 51 -20.25 12.25 32.69
C SER A 51 -21.45 12.89 32.00
N PRO A 52 -21.77 14.15 32.36
CA PRO A 52 -23.11 14.69 32.23
C PRO A 52 -23.37 15.33 30.86
N SER A 53 -24.64 15.25 30.48
CA SER A 53 -25.25 15.80 29.28
C SER A 53 -25.17 17.33 29.25
N GLY A 54 -24.63 17.88 28.15
CA GLY A 54 -24.79 19.29 27.73
C GLY A 54 -25.68 19.38 26.48
N PRO A 55 -26.40 20.50 26.25
CA PRO A 55 -27.50 20.55 25.29
C PRO A 55 -27.01 20.60 23.84
N GLY A 56 -27.65 19.78 23.00
CA GLY A 56 -27.36 19.65 21.57
C GLY A 56 -27.91 20.80 20.73
N ASN A 57 -27.21 21.07 19.63
CA ASN A 57 -27.62 22.01 18.59
C ASN A 57 -28.35 21.24 17.47
N PRO A 58 -29.58 21.61 17.05
CA PRO A 58 -30.30 20.90 16.00
C PRO A 58 -29.96 21.52 14.63
N GLY A 59 -29.11 20.84 13.87
CA GLY A 59 -28.76 21.22 12.50
C GLY A 59 -28.27 20.04 11.68
N GLY A 60 -28.93 18.88 11.83
CA GLY A 60 -28.62 17.65 11.10
C GLY A 60 -29.63 17.40 9.98
N GLY A 61 -29.26 17.71 8.74
CA GLY A 61 -29.91 17.12 7.56
C GLY A 61 -29.69 15.60 7.54
N PRO A 62 -30.53 14.83 6.80
CA PRO A 62 -30.64 13.38 6.97
C PRO A 62 -29.34 12.68 6.56
N GLY A 63 -28.57 12.25 7.57
CA GLY A 63 -27.40 11.42 7.38
C GLY A 63 -27.81 9.99 7.02
N GLY A 64 -27.49 9.58 5.80
CA GLY A 64 -27.45 8.15 5.42
C GLY A 64 -26.45 7.36 6.27
N PRO A 65 -26.47 6.03 6.22
CA PRO A 65 -25.88 5.13 7.21
C PRO A 65 -24.38 5.38 7.40
N GLY A 66 -24.03 6.08 8.48
CA GLY A 66 -22.69 6.21 9.06
C GLY A 66 -21.56 6.44 8.05
N GLY A 67 -21.52 7.62 7.44
CA GLY A 67 -20.38 8.07 6.65
C GLY A 67 -19.07 8.01 7.45
N GLU A 68 -17.96 7.83 6.74
CA GLU A 68 -16.62 7.80 7.34
C GLU A 68 -16.35 9.12 8.07
N ARG A 69 -15.55 9.05 9.14
CA ARG A 69 -15.21 10.21 9.97
C ARG A 69 -13.71 10.26 10.16
N CYS A 70 -13.18 11.47 10.24
CA CYS A 70 -11.77 11.69 10.53
C CYS A 70 -11.43 11.11 11.90
N ASP A 71 -10.34 10.35 11.98
CA ASP A 71 -9.90 9.70 13.21
C ASP A 71 -9.35 10.71 14.24
N LEU A 72 -8.98 11.91 13.79
CA LEU A 72 -8.39 12.95 14.63
C LEU A 72 -9.43 13.94 15.16
N CYS A 73 -10.37 14.39 14.31
CA CYS A 73 -11.35 15.43 14.67
C CYS A 73 -12.82 15.00 14.54
N SER A 74 -13.09 13.76 14.13
CA SER A 74 -14.44 13.20 13.96
C SER A 74 -15.35 13.89 12.93
N GLN A 75 -14.84 14.86 12.15
CA GLN A 75 -15.59 15.46 11.04
C GLN A 75 -15.95 14.39 10.00
N PRO A 76 -17.17 14.43 9.41
CA PRO A 76 -17.52 13.58 8.28
C PRO A 76 -16.52 13.71 7.12
N LEU A 77 -16.21 12.59 6.50
CA LEU A 77 -15.32 12.47 5.36
C LEU A 77 -16.10 12.16 4.08
N PRO A 78 -15.68 12.73 2.94
CA PRO A 78 -16.08 12.22 1.63
C PRO A 78 -15.54 10.81 1.41
N SER A 79 -16.14 10.10 0.43
CA SER A 79 -15.70 8.76 0.02
C SER A 79 -14.23 8.70 -0.41
N GLU A 80 -13.74 9.80 -0.99
CA GLU A 80 -12.33 10.01 -1.27
C GLU A 80 -11.73 10.98 -0.25
N HIS A 81 -10.80 10.50 0.57
CA HIS A 81 -10.12 11.31 1.56
C HIS A 81 -8.64 10.93 1.65
N ARG A 82 -7.88 11.66 2.46
CA ARG A 82 -6.44 11.42 2.63
C ARG A 82 -6.20 10.59 3.88
N HIS A 83 -5.06 9.94 3.90
CA HIS A 83 -4.65 9.08 5.00
C HIS A 83 -3.33 9.58 5.61
N LEU A 84 -3.22 9.42 6.94
CA LEU A 84 -1.99 9.65 7.69
C LEU A 84 -1.49 8.30 8.23
N LEU A 85 -0.20 8.03 8.10
CA LEU A 85 0.45 6.95 8.81
C LEU A 85 0.85 7.45 10.19
N ASP A 86 0.38 6.80 11.24
CA ASP A 86 0.97 6.88 12.58
C ASP A 86 2.12 5.88 12.66
N ILE A 87 3.37 6.38 12.63
CA ILE A 87 4.58 5.55 12.66
C ILE A 87 4.68 4.76 13.97
N ARG A 88 4.20 5.34 15.09
CA ARG A 88 4.30 4.68 16.41
C ARG A 88 3.30 3.55 16.54
N ALA A 89 2.09 3.75 16.02
CA ALA A 89 1.05 2.74 16.05
C ALA A 89 1.16 1.73 14.87
N ASP A 90 2.04 1.99 13.90
CA ASP A 90 2.10 1.27 12.61
C ASP A 90 0.71 1.14 11.97
N ALA A 91 -0.04 2.24 11.98
CA ALA A 91 -1.46 2.26 11.63
C ALA A 91 -1.82 3.45 10.73
N VAL A 92 -2.73 3.21 9.79
CA VAL A 92 -3.24 4.23 8.87
C VAL A 92 -4.54 4.81 9.43
N SER A 93 -4.59 6.14 9.50
CA SER A 93 -5.71 6.92 10.01
C SER A 93 -6.37 7.74 8.90
N CYS A 94 -7.71 7.75 8.87
CA CYS A 94 -8.50 8.57 7.97
C CYS A 94 -8.43 10.05 8.38
N ALA A 95 -8.01 10.91 7.45
CA ALA A 95 -7.77 12.32 7.72
C ALA A 95 -8.64 13.23 6.85
N CYS A 96 -9.29 14.22 7.47
CA CYS A 96 -9.92 15.31 6.72
C CYS A 96 -8.83 16.23 6.15
N ARG A 97 -9.18 17.09 5.19
CA ARG A 97 -8.23 18.01 4.55
C ARG A 97 -7.46 18.87 5.56
N ALA A 98 -8.14 19.39 6.57
CA ALA A 98 -7.51 20.24 7.59
C ALA A 98 -6.48 19.46 8.43
N CYS A 99 -6.86 18.28 8.92
CA CYS A 99 -5.95 17.42 9.69
C CYS A 99 -4.77 16.94 8.83
N ALA A 100 -5.02 16.54 7.57
CA ALA A 100 -3.95 16.15 6.65
C ALA A 100 -2.90 17.26 6.50
N LEU A 101 -3.32 18.52 6.30
CA LEU A 101 -2.41 19.66 6.18
C LEU A 101 -1.67 20.00 7.48
N LEU A 102 -2.34 19.87 8.62
CA LEU A 102 -1.77 20.20 9.92
C LEU A 102 -0.66 19.20 10.31
N PHE A 103 -0.92 17.91 10.11
CA PHE A 103 -0.03 16.82 10.52
C PHE A 103 1.01 16.43 9.45
N ASP A 104 0.91 16.98 8.24
CA ASP A 104 2.00 16.91 7.24
C ASP A 104 3.21 17.77 7.66
N ARG A 105 3.01 18.80 8.49
CA ARG A 105 4.09 19.66 9.00
C ARG A 105 4.74 19.07 10.25
N ARG A 106 6.02 18.72 10.16
CA ARG A 106 6.80 18.12 11.26
C ARG A 106 6.84 18.98 12.52
N GLU A 107 6.73 20.31 12.41
CA GLU A 107 6.88 21.23 13.54
C GLU A 107 5.62 21.36 14.42
N ALA A 108 4.44 20.94 13.95
CA ALA A 108 3.16 21.20 14.61
C ALA A 108 2.71 20.10 15.60
N GLY A 109 3.65 19.44 16.29
CA GLY A 109 3.35 18.36 17.26
C GLY A 109 2.97 17.01 16.62
N GLY A 110 3.03 16.91 15.30
CA GLY A 110 2.72 15.74 14.49
C GLY A 110 3.91 14.87 14.10
N ALA A 111 5.04 14.92 14.82
CA ALA A 111 6.31 14.34 14.35
C ALA A 111 6.27 12.83 14.00
N HIS A 112 5.30 12.08 14.54
CA HIS A 112 5.08 10.65 14.29
C HIS A 112 4.02 10.37 13.19
N TYR A 113 3.28 11.39 12.75
CA TYR A 113 2.38 11.26 11.61
C TYR A 113 3.11 11.56 10.31
N ARG A 114 2.75 10.84 9.26
CA ARG A 114 3.17 11.11 7.89
C ARG A 114 1.98 11.11 6.96
N LEU A 115 1.87 12.12 6.11
CA LEU A 115 0.89 12.11 5.04
C LEU A 115 1.27 11.08 3.98
N LEU A 116 0.35 10.15 3.69
CA LEU A 116 0.57 9.20 2.61
C LEU A 116 0.53 9.94 1.26
N PRO A 117 1.56 9.76 0.42
CA PRO A 117 1.63 10.39 -0.90
C PRO A 117 0.60 9.76 -1.84
N LEU A 118 0.53 10.29 -3.05
CA LEU A 118 -0.32 9.75 -4.12
C LEU A 118 0.51 9.27 -5.32
N ARG A 119 1.84 9.33 -5.21
CA ARG A 119 2.77 8.99 -6.28
C ARG A 119 2.70 7.50 -6.59
N ARG A 120 2.50 7.18 -7.86
CA ARG A 120 2.53 5.82 -8.39
C ARG A 120 3.46 5.80 -9.60
N VAL A 121 4.44 4.90 -9.60
CA VAL A 121 5.41 4.77 -10.69
C VAL A 121 5.53 3.31 -11.06
N ARG A 122 5.29 2.98 -12.33
CA ARG A 122 5.57 1.65 -12.87
C ARG A 122 7.05 1.54 -13.19
N LEU A 123 7.67 0.44 -12.79
CA LEU A 123 9.05 0.13 -13.13
C LEU A 123 9.04 -0.79 -14.35
N THR A 124 9.82 -0.45 -15.38
CA THR A 124 9.79 -1.12 -16.69
C THR A 124 10.84 -2.21 -16.84
N GLY A 125 11.77 -2.34 -15.90
CA GLY A 125 12.74 -3.42 -15.83
C GLY A 125 12.42 -4.46 -14.75
N GLU A 126 13.13 -5.58 -14.79
CA GLU A 126 13.07 -6.61 -13.77
C GLU A 126 13.95 -6.18 -12.59
N VAL A 127 13.30 -5.76 -11.50
CA VAL A 127 13.98 -5.30 -10.29
C VAL A 127 14.52 -6.49 -9.47
N LEU A 128 13.79 -7.62 -9.50
CA LEU A 128 14.13 -8.82 -8.76
C LEU A 128 13.94 -10.05 -9.65
N ASP A 129 14.94 -10.91 -9.68
CA ASP A 129 14.82 -12.23 -10.27
C ASP A 129 14.25 -13.26 -9.26
N ASP A 130 14.10 -14.50 -9.71
CA ASP A 130 13.55 -15.59 -8.92
C ASP A 130 14.43 -15.96 -7.71
N ALA A 131 15.76 -15.86 -7.84
CA ALA A 131 16.70 -16.21 -6.80
C ALA A 131 16.71 -15.16 -5.69
N LEU A 132 16.76 -13.87 -6.07
CA LEU A 132 16.73 -12.75 -5.15
C LEU A 132 15.43 -12.74 -4.35
N TRP A 133 14.28 -12.97 -5.00
CA TRP A 133 13.00 -13.07 -4.30
C TRP A 133 12.97 -14.17 -3.24
N ALA A 134 13.54 -15.35 -3.53
CA ALA A 134 13.62 -16.43 -2.56
C ALA A 134 14.46 -16.02 -1.34
N GLY A 135 15.53 -15.26 -1.55
CA GLY A 135 16.37 -14.69 -0.49
C GLY A 135 15.64 -13.68 0.42
N LEU A 136 14.59 -13.01 -0.08
CA LEU A 136 13.78 -12.09 0.72
C LEU A 136 12.86 -12.79 1.74
N GLY A 137 12.70 -14.12 1.66
CA GLY A 137 11.92 -14.89 2.63
C GLY A 137 10.40 -14.69 2.55
N VAL A 138 9.88 -14.20 1.41
CA VAL A 138 8.44 -13.99 1.19
C VAL A 138 7.80 -15.25 0.58
N PRO A 139 6.82 -15.90 1.25
CA PRO A 139 6.30 -17.21 0.86
C PRO A 139 5.25 -17.17 -0.27
N VAL A 140 4.92 -15.99 -0.78
CA VAL A 140 3.85 -15.78 -1.79
C VAL A 140 4.37 -14.97 -2.95
N GLY A 141 3.64 -14.95 -4.06
CA GLY A 141 4.01 -14.17 -5.24
C GLY A 141 3.55 -12.71 -5.22
N LEU A 142 3.00 -12.21 -4.12
CA LEU A 142 2.47 -10.84 -4.03
C LEU A 142 2.89 -10.22 -2.72
N ALA A 143 3.74 -9.20 -2.78
CA ALA A 143 4.20 -8.49 -1.58
C ALA A 143 4.59 -7.06 -1.89
N PHE A 144 4.73 -6.27 -0.83
CA PHE A 144 5.27 -4.93 -0.88
C PHE A 144 6.33 -4.74 0.19
N PHE A 145 7.27 -3.84 -0.07
CA PHE A 145 8.42 -3.60 0.80
C PHE A 145 8.51 -2.13 1.15
N THR A 146 8.57 -1.85 2.45
CA THR A 146 8.69 -0.49 3.01
C THR A 146 9.95 -0.37 3.83
N ARG A 147 10.68 0.73 3.66
CA ARG A 147 11.82 1.08 4.50
C ARG A 147 11.35 1.94 5.67
N ALA A 148 11.74 1.60 6.89
CA ALA A 148 11.49 2.42 8.07
C ALA A 148 12.43 3.62 8.08
N GLY A 149 11.91 4.84 8.19
CA GLY A 149 12.73 6.06 8.11
C GLY A 149 13.65 6.30 9.31
N GLU A 150 13.34 5.70 10.46
CA GLU A 150 14.17 5.84 11.67
C GLU A 150 15.34 4.85 11.71
N SER A 151 15.10 3.58 11.36
CA SER A 151 16.10 2.52 11.45
C SER A 151 16.75 2.16 10.12
N GLY A 152 16.14 2.55 8.99
CA GLY A 152 16.51 2.08 7.65
C GLY A 152 16.13 0.62 7.38
N GLU A 153 15.52 -0.08 8.35
CA GLU A 153 15.14 -1.49 8.23
C GLU A 153 14.00 -1.66 7.22
N VAL A 154 14.04 -2.74 6.44
CA VAL A 154 13.01 -3.05 5.46
C VAL A 154 12.09 -4.14 5.96
N ARG A 155 10.79 -3.88 5.81
CA ARG A 155 9.73 -4.83 6.14
C ARG A 155 9.00 -5.23 4.88
N ALA A 156 8.80 -6.54 4.73
CA ALA A 156 7.89 -7.09 3.75
C ALA A 156 6.47 -7.13 4.34
N GLY A 157 5.49 -6.74 3.53
CA GLY A 157 4.07 -6.94 3.79
C GLY A 157 3.45 -7.74 2.67
N TYR A 158 2.67 -8.77 2.99
CA TYR A 158 1.97 -9.55 1.98
C TYR A 158 0.50 -9.75 2.34
N PRO A 159 -0.43 -9.43 1.41
CA PRO A 159 -1.86 -9.67 1.58
C PRO A 159 -2.19 -11.13 1.87
N SER A 160 -3.09 -11.37 2.82
CA SER A 160 -3.61 -12.70 3.12
C SER A 160 -5.11 -12.66 3.47
N PRO A 161 -5.79 -13.82 3.53
CA PRO A 161 -7.19 -13.90 3.95
C PRO A 161 -7.39 -13.39 5.38
N MET A 162 -6.36 -13.50 6.22
CA MET A 162 -6.36 -13.06 7.61
C MET A 162 -6.01 -11.57 7.76
N GLY A 163 -5.68 -10.89 6.66
CA GLY A 163 -5.23 -9.51 6.65
C GLY A 163 -3.77 -9.40 6.21
N LEU A 164 -3.10 -8.33 6.62
CA LEU A 164 -1.71 -8.09 6.26
C LEU A 164 -0.78 -8.92 7.14
N LEU A 165 0.02 -9.78 6.53
CA LEU A 165 1.14 -10.43 7.21
C LEU A 165 2.42 -9.63 6.97
N ARG A 166 3.34 -9.68 7.93
CA ARG A 166 4.62 -8.97 7.87
C ARG A 166 5.78 -9.94 8.07
N ALA A 167 6.89 -9.64 7.43
CA ALA A 167 8.18 -10.31 7.64
C ALA A 167 9.32 -9.29 7.61
N THR A 168 10.39 -9.58 8.34
CA THR A 168 11.66 -8.87 8.24
C THR A 168 12.40 -9.31 6.99
N VAL A 169 13.09 -8.40 6.32
CA VAL A 169 13.88 -8.69 5.13
C VAL A 169 15.36 -8.65 5.48
N ASP A 170 16.12 -9.62 4.96
CA ASP A 170 17.57 -9.63 5.13
C ASP A 170 18.20 -8.40 4.43
N PRO A 171 19.00 -7.57 5.13
CA PRO A 171 19.59 -6.37 4.54
C PRO A 171 20.50 -6.62 3.33
N HIS A 172 21.17 -7.79 3.26
CA HIS A 172 22.04 -8.14 2.14
C HIS A 172 21.22 -8.30 0.86
N HIS A 173 20.16 -9.12 0.91
CA HIS A 173 19.26 -9.29 -0.23
C HIS A 173 18.57 -7.98 -0.60
N TRP A 174 18.20 -7.15 0.39
CA TRP A 174 17.61 -5.86 0.07
C TRP A 174 18.55 -4.92 -0.71
N HIS A 175 19.86 -4.93 -0.41
CA HIS A 175 20.82 -4.10 -1.12
C HIS A 175 20.90 -4.43 -2.64
N GLU A 176 20.72 -5.70 -2.99
CA GLU A 176 20.63 -6.13 -4.38
C GLU A 176 19.35 -5.59 -5.06
N VAL A 177 18.22 -5.58 -4.35
CA VAL A 177 16.95 -4.98 -4.82
C VAL A 177 17.12 -3.48 -5.11
N GLU A 178 17.81 -2.75 -4.24
CA GLU A 178 18.07 -1.32 -4.42
C GLU A 178 18.92 -1.04 -5.66
N SER A 179 19.91 -1.90 -5.90
CA SER A 179 20.75 -1.82 -7.09
C SER A 179 19.94 -2.06 -8.37
N GLY A 180 19.06 -3.06 -8.38
CA GLY A 180 18.13 -3.31 -9.49
C GLY A 180 17.14 -2.17 -9.71
N LEU A 181 16.63 -1.57 -8.63
CA LEU A 181 15.70 -0.44 -8.68
C LEU A 181 16.35 0.79 -9.33
N ALA A 182 17.59 1.12 -8.93
CA ALA A 182 18.34 2.23 -9.49
C ALA A 182 18.59 2.06 -11.00
N ALA A 183 18.82 0.83 -11.47
CA ALA A 183 18.99 0.52 -12.88
C ALA A 183 17.69 0.63 -13.68
N CYS A 184 16.56 0.22 -13.10
CA CYS A 184 15.26 0.20 -13.79
C CYS A 184 14.58 1.57 -13.86
N ALA A 185 14.92 2.49 -12.97
CA ALA A 185 14.30 3.81 -12.93
C ALA A 185 15.28 4.88 -12.42
N PRO A 186 16.35 5.19 -13.18
CA PRO A 186 17.42 6.10 -12.75
C PRO A 186 16.92 7.53 -12.49
N ASP A 187 15.88 7.95 -13.21
CA ASP A 187 15.27 9.28 -13.05
C ASP A 187 14.19 9.31 -11.95
N SER A 188 13.86 8.16 -11.36
CA SER A 188 12.87 8.08 -10.29
C SER A 188 13.56 8.04 -8.94
N ALA A 189 13.14 8.91 -8.03
CA ALA A 189 13.61 8.84 -6.64
C ALA A 189 13.21 7.48 -6.03
N ALA A 190 14.08 6.96 -5.15
CA ALA A 190 13.77 5.79 -4.33
C ALA A 190 12.41 5.98 -3.61
N PRO A 191 11.73 4.88 -3.22
CA PRO A 191 10.52 4.95 -2.41
C PRO A 191 10.77 5.78 -1.16
N ALA A 192 9.92 6.75 -0.88
CA ALA A 192 9.99 7.52 0.34
C ALA A 192 9.75 6.63 1.57
N ASP A 193 10.63 6.76 2.56
CA ASP A 193 10.58 5.98 3.79
C ASP A 193 9.23 6.10 4.51
N ASP A 194 8.83 5.02 5.15
CA ASP A 194 7.57 4.79 5.86
C ASP A 194 6.30 4.81 5.00
N VAL A 195 6.23 5.65 3.96
CA VAL A 195 4.97 6.00 3.29
C VAL A 195 4.83 5.49 1.86
N GLU A 196 5.92 5.11 1.21
CA GLU A 196 5.91 4.44 -0.10
C GLU A 196 6.47 3.03 0.02
N ALA A 197 6.03 2.17 -0.89
CA ALA A 197 6.45 0.80 -0.96
C ALA A 197 6.84 0.41 -2.38
N LEU A 198 7.81 -0.50 -2.50
CA LEU A 198 8.01 -1.30 -3.69
C LEU A 198 6.98 -2.44 -3.68
N LEU A 199 5.93 -2.34 -4.49
CA LEU A 199 4.92 -3.38 -4.69
C LEU A 199 5.32 -4.28 -5.85
N VAL A 200 5.28 -5.59 -5.60
CA VAL A 200 5.69 -6.62 -6.55
C VAL A 200 4.58 -7.66 -6.70
N ASP A 201 4.15 -7.89 -7.93
CA ASP A 201 3.28 -9.01 -8.29
C ASP A 201 4.02 -9.93 -9.27
N ARG A 202 4.18 -11.17 -8.82
CA ARG A 202 4.79 -12.26 -9.56
C ARG A 202 3.88 -13.49 -9.68
N THR A 203 2.58 -13.31 -9.42
CA THR A 203 1.55 -14.36 -9.47
C THR A 203 1.18 -14.71 -10.90
N GLU A 204 0.81 -15.97 -11.17
CA GLU A 204 0.30 -16.41 -12.48
C GLU A 204 1.22 -16.04 -13.69
N GLY A 205 2.54 -15.97 -13.48
CA GLY A 205 3.50 -15.59 -14.51
C GLY A 205 3.59 -14.09 -14.83
N VAL A 206 2.81 -13.26 -14.14
CA VAL A 206 2.94 -11.80 -14.17
C VAL A 206 4.29 -11.40 -13.57
N ARG A 207 4.84 -10.26 -14.00
CA ARG A 207 6.02 -9.60 -13.42
C ARG A 207 5.77 -8.10 -13.43
N GLU A 208 5.09 -7.61 -12.39
CA GLU A 208 4.83 -6.18 -12.22
C GLU A 208 5.55 -5.63 -11.00
N HIS A 209 6.21 -4.49 -11.20
CA HIS A 209 6.95 -3.77 -10.18
C HIS A 209 6.47 -2.32 -10.16
N TRP A 210 6.11 -1.83 -8.98
CA TRP A 210 5.57 -0.49 -8.81
C TRP A 210 6.11 0.17 -7.55
N ILE A 211 6.38 1.47 -7.62
CA ILE A 211 6.44 2.31 -6.43
C ILE A 211 5.03 2.87 -6.21
N VAL A 212 4.43 2.61 -5.06
CA VAL A 212 3.07 3.04 -4.71
C VAL A 212 3.04 3.59 -3.30
N PRO A 213 2.06 4.44 -2.93
CA PRO A 213 1.86 4.77 -1.54
C PRO A 213 1.48 3.51 -0.75
N LEU A 214 1.89 3.45 0.51
CA LEU A 214 1.52 2.37 1.43
C LEU A 214 -0.02 2.23 1.56
N ASP A 215 -0.78 3.29 1.28
CA ASP A 215 -2.24 3.29 1.21
C ASP A 215 -2.78 2.28 0.18
N ASP A 216 -2.16 2.22 -1.00
CA ASP A 216 -2.53 1.27 -2.04
C ASP A 216 -2.24 -0.17 -1.63
N CYS A 217 -1.20 -0.40 -0.82
CA CYS A 217 -0.87 -1.72 -0.29
C CYS A 217 -1.92 -2.20 0.73
N TYR A 218 -2.43 -1.30 1.59
CA TYR A 218 -3.55 -1.62 2.47
C TYR A 218 -4.87 -1.80 1.70
N ARG A 219 -5.10 -1.01 0.65
CA ARG A 219 -6.25 -1.19 -0.26
C ARG A 219 -6.21 -2.55 -0.93
N LEU A 220 -5.05 -2.97 -1.45
CA LEU A 220 -4.84 -4.29 -2.02
C LEU A 220 -5.11 -5.39 -0.99
N THR A 221 -4.61 -5.23 0.23
CA THR A 221 -4.88 -6.17 1.33
C THR A 221 -6.38 -6.29 1.61
N ALA A 222 -7.11 -5.18 1.58
CA ALA A 222 -8.56 -5.15 1.75
C ALA A 222 -9.26 -5.95 0.65
N VAL A 223 -8.83 -5.78 -0.61
CA VAL A 223 -9.34 -6.52 -1.77
C VAL A 223 -9.12 -8.02 -1.59
N VAL A 224 -7.89 -8.44 -1.27
CA VAL A 224 -7.55 -9.85 -1.06
C VAL A 224 -8.44 -10.45 0.03
N ARG A 225 -8.51 -9.79 1.18
CA ARG A 225 -9.31 -10.26 2.33
C ARG A 225 -10.81 -10.34 2.02
N ALA A 226 -11.35 -9.41 1.23
CA ALA A 226 -12.78 -9.37 0.92
C ALA A 226 -13.21 -10.46 -0.08
N HIS A 227 -12.34 -10.81 -1.02
CA HIS A 227 -12.69 -11.71 -2.13
C HIS A 227 -12.06 -13.10 -2.02
N TRP A 228 -11.24 -13.37 -1.01
CA TRP A 228 -10.64 -14.69 -0.81
C TRP A 228 -11.69 -15.76 -0.49
N ARG A 229 -11.65 -16.86 -1.25
CA ARG A 229 -12.48 -18.05 -0.98
C ARG A 229 -11.68 -19.35 -1.07
N GLY A 230 -11.93 -20.28 -0.15
CA GLY A 230 -11.26 -21.58 -0.10
C GLY A 230 -9.77 -21.48 0.24
N LEU A 231 -9.02 -22.54 -0.06
CA LEU A 231 -7.59 -22.64 0.28
C LEU A 231 -6.70 -21.76 -0.61
N ASN A 232 -7.06 -21.59 -1.88
CA ASN A 232 -6.24 -20.90 -2.89
C ASN A 232 -6.85 -19.54 -3.34
N GLY A 233 -7.84 -19.03 -2.62
CA GLY A 233 -8.47 -17.73 -2.90
C GLY A 233 -9.51 -17.73 -4.02
N GLY A 234 -9.47 -18.70 -4.94
CA GLY A 234 -10.40 -18.83 -6.05
C GLY A 234 -10.19 -17.78 -7.16
N PRO A 235 -10.81 -17.93 -8.34
CA PRO A 235 -10.56 -17.04 -9.48
C PRO A 235 -11.02 -15.59 -9.25
N GLU A 236 -11.97 -15.37 -8.33
CA GLU A 236 -12.53 -14.05 -8.04
C GLU A 236 -11.47 -13.10 -7.45
N VAL A 237 -10.66 -13.55 -6.49
CA VAL A 237 -9.63 -12.70 -5.88
C VAL A 237 -8.55 -12.32 -6.89
N TRP A 238 -8.12 -13.26 -7.73
CA TRP A 238 -7.12 -13.02 -8.77
C TRP A 238 -7.60 -12.03 -9.82
N ARG A 239 -8.88 -12.10 -10.22
CA ARG A 239 -9.49 -11.08 -11.08
C ARG A 239 -9.43 -9.69 -10.42
N HIS A 240 -9.81 -9.59 -9.15
CA HIS A 240 -9.80 -8.32 -8.43
C HIS A 240 -8.38 -7.77 -8.18
N ILE A 241 -7.38 -8.63 -7.96
CA ILE A 241 -5.97 -8.22 -7.91
C ILE A 241 -5.54 -7.66 -9.28
N GLY A 242 -5.86 -8.36 -10.37
CA GLY A 242 -5.57 -7.86 -11.72
C GLY A 242 -6.27 -6.53 -12.03
N ASP A 243 -7.53 -6.37 -11.63
CA ASP A 243 -8.28 -5.11 -11.75
C ASP A 243 -7.63 -3.99 -10.95
N PHE A 244 -7.12 -4.30 -9.74
CA PHE A 244 -6.38 -3.36 -8.91
C PHE A 244 -5.13 -2.84 -9.63
N PHE A 245 -4.28 -3.73 -10.18
CA PHE A 245 -3.07 -3.30 -10.89
C PHE A 245 -3.39 -2.48 -12.14
N ARG A 246 -4.41 -2.87 -12.91
CA ARG A 246 -4.90 -2.07 -14.05
C ARG A 246 -5.39 -0.68 -13.68
N SER A 247 -5.88 -0.51 -12.44
CA SER A 247 -6.35 0.79 -11.92
C SER A 247 -5.22 1.70 -11.43
N LEU A 248 -4.02 1.17 -11.13
CA LEU A 248 -2.90 1.96 -10.61
C LEU A 248 -2.50 3.13 -11.54
N PRO A 249 -2.29 2.94 -12.85
CA PRO A 249 -1.92 4.03 -13.75
C PRO A 249 -3.02 5.09 -13.93
N ALA A 250 -4.29 4.75 -13.68
CA ALA A 250 -5.40 5.71 -13.72
C ALA A 250 -5.46 6.63 -12.48
N GLY A 251 -4.55 6.42 -11.52
CA GLY A 251 -4.37 7.30 -10.36
C GLY A 251 -3.84 8.67 -10.74
N ARG A 252 -4.41 9.72 -10.12
CA ARG A 252 -3.98 11.09 -10.33
C ARG A 252 -2.49 11.24 -9.99
N ALA A 253 -1.67 11.63 -10.96
CA ALA A 253 -0.33 12.13 -10.70
C ALA A 253 -0.41 13.20 -9.60
N ALA A 254 0.23 12.94 -8.46
CA ALA A 254 0.37 13.95 -7.43
C ALA A 254 1.19 15.11 -8.01
N GLY A 255 0.74 16.35 -7.82
CA GLY A 255 1.64 17.50 -7.91
C GLY A 255 2.87 17.26 -7.03
N PRO A 256 4.03 17.86 -7.38
CA PRO A 256 5.33 17.46 -6.87
C PRO A 256 5.34 17.35 -5.34
N SER A 257 5.73 16.17 -4.84
CA SER A 257 6.11 16.02 -3.44
C SER A 257 7.29 16.95 -3.17
N PRO A 258 7.29 17.73 -2.08
CA PRO A 258 8.48 18.47 -1.69
C PRO A 258 9.63 17.48 -1.43
N PRO A 259 10.88 17.84 -1.79
CA PRO A 259 12.03 16.96 -1.61
C PRO A 259 12.25 16.66 -0.12
N PRO A 260 12.80 15.47 0.22
CA PRO A 260 13.14 15.14 1.60
C PRO A 260 14.17 16.14 2.13
N HIS A 261 13.88 16.74 3.29
CA HIS A 261 14.80 17.65 3.95
C HIS A 261 15.98 16.90 4.59
N PRO A 262 17.23 17.39 4.46
CA PRO A 262 18.38 16.77 5.10
C PRO A 262 18.25 16.86 6.62
N THR A 263 18.43 15.73 7.30
CA THR A 263 18.49 15.64 8.76
C THR A 263 19.76 16.34 9.26
N ALA A 264 19.61 17.50 9.87
CA ALA A 264 20.71 18.21 10.51
C ALA A 264 21.18 17.42 11.74
N SER A 265 22.31 16.69 11.62
CA SER A 265 23.00 16.14 12.78
C SER A 265 23.55 17.29 13.63
N ARG A 266 23.02 17.48 14.84
CA ARG A 266 23.62 18.39 15.82
C ARG A 266 24.88 17.74 16.38
N SER A 267 26.03 18.13 15.85
CA SER A 267 27.33 17.91 16.49
C SER A 267 27.41 18.77 17.75
N ALA A 268 27.29 18.13 18.91
CA ALA A 268 27.52 18.75 20.20
C ALA A 268 29.03 19.02 20.37
N THR A 269 29.45 20.27 20.18
CA THR A 269 30.77 20.73 20.62
C THR A 269 30.77 20.80 22.15
N ARG A 270 31.41 19.83 22.80
CA ARG A 270 31.78 19.92 24.22
C ARG A 270 32.89 20.97 24.33
N LYS A 271 32.55 22.13 24.86
CA LYS A 271 33.51 23.17 25.27
C LYS A 271 34.07 22.75 26.63
N GLU A 272 35.31 22.26 26.67
CA GLU A 272 36.02 22.05 27.93
C GLU A 272 36.32 23.42 28.56
N ALA A 273 35.97 23.55 29.83
CA ALA A 273 36.36 24.64 30.69
C ALA A 273 36.86 24.04 32.00
N SER A 274 38.06 24.49 32.37
CA SER A 274 38.81 24.27 33.62
C SER A 274 39.57 22.95 33.76
#